data_AF-A0A227JA17-F1
#
_entry.id   AF-A0A227JA17-F1
#
_cell.length_a   1.000
_cell.length_b   1.000
_cell.length_c   1.000
_cell.angle_alpha   90.00
_cell.angle_beta   90.00
_cell.angle_gamma   90.00
#
_symmetry.space_group_name_H-M   'P 1'
#
loop_
_entity.id
_entity.type
_entity.pdbx_description
1 polymer ?
#
loop_
_entity_poly.entity_id
_entity_poly.type
_entity_poly.pdbx_seq_one_letter_code
_entity_poly.pdbx_strand_id
1 'polypeptide(L)'
;MKSSIALLISSVLIPAHAANLNDAQAVQSKTNQASAVSQKRIDASAEKSLTLEAEIEQLQEEVSNLKIYRDHLSSLVESQHQEVNSLNEQIEQIAQTRQGVVPLMYHMLEGLKRIVASDKPIRKAQREERIAKLDDLMTRADVADAEKFRRILEAYQIEMDYGTKLGIYQGKINLDANEKVEADVL
;
A
#
# COMPACT_ATOMS: atom_id res chain seq x y z
N MET A 1 -83.54 66.60 -24.91
CA MET A 1 -84.56 66.01 -25.82
C MET A 1 -84.83 64.59 -25.34
N LYS A 2 -86.08 64.32 -24.93
CA LYS A 2 -86.59 62.98 -24.60
C LYS A 2 -87.36 62.47 -25.82
N SER A 3 -87.15 61.23 -26.24
CA SER A 3 -88.19 60.43 -26.91
C SER A 3 -87.89 58.95 -26.79
N SER A 4 -88.94 58.25 -26.39
CA SER A 4 -89.07 56.85 -26.05
C SER A 4 -88.97 55.91 -27.24
N ILE A 5 -88.51 54.68 -27.01
CA ILE A 5 -89.00 53.50 -27.72
C ILE A 5 -89.29 52.43 -26.66
N ALA A 6 -90.57 52.11 -26.51
CA ALA A 6 -91.06 50.99 -25.72
C ALA A 6 -90.88 49.71 -26.54
N LEU A 7 -90.22 48.69 -25.97
CA LEU A 7 -90.23 47.33 -26.49
C LEU A 7 -90.98 46.44 -25.50
N LEU A 8 -92.19 46.06 -25.87
CA LEU A 8 -93.02 45.06 -25.18
C LEU A 8 -92.31 43.69 -25.24
N ILE A 9 -91.72 43.25 -24.12
CA ILE A 9 -91.26 41.87 -23.96
C ILE A 9 -92.47 41.06 -23.51
N SER A 10 -93.12 40.40 -24.46
CA SER A 10 -94.10 39.34 -24.21
C SER A 10 -93.38 38.18 -23.52
N SER A 11 -93.74 37.94 -22.26
CA SER A 11 -93.29 36.80 -21.47
C SER A 11 -93.95 35.51 -21.99
N VAL A 12 -93.25 34.81 -22.88
CA VAL A 12 -93.57 33.41 -23.18
C VAL A 12 -93.15 32.58 -21.97
N LEU A 13 -94.13 32.20 -21.16
CA LEU A 13 -93.99 31.15 -20.16
C LEU A 13 -93.76 29.83 -20.89
N ILE A 14 -92.49 29.49 -21.12
CA ILE A 14 -92.10 28.14 -21.51
C ILE A 14 -92.34 27.26 -20.26
N PRO A 15 -93.20 26.23 -20.31
CA PRO A 15 -93.27 25.27 -19.22
C PRO A 15 -91.93 24.54 -19.17
N ALA A 16 -91.12 24.89 -18.16
CA ALA A 16 -89.93 24.16 -17.82
C ALA A 16 -90.36 22.73 -17.48
N HIS A 17 -90.09 21.80 -18.40
CA HIS A 17 -90.23 20.38 -18.12
C HIS A 17 -89.13 20.02 -17.14
N ALA A 18 -89.48 19.84 -15.88
CA ALA A 18 -88.60 19.26 -14.89
C ALA A 18 -88.31 17.81 -15.31
N ALA A 19 -87.25 17.60 -16.09
CA ALA A 19 -86.61 16.29 -16.15
C ALA A 19 -86.30 15.90 -14.69
N ASN A 20 -86.81 14.74 -14.28
CA ASN A 20 -86.86 14.29 -12.88
C ASN A 20 -85.56 14.62 -12.16
N LEU A 21 -85.64 15.53 -11.19
CA LEU A 21 -84.52 15.95 -10.35
C LEU A 21 -83.75 14.74 -9.79
N ASN A 22 -84.48 13.65 -9.51
CA ASN A 22 -83.98 12.36 -9.03
C ASN A 22 -83.02 11.67 -10.03
N ASP A 23 -83.30 11.70 -11.33
CA ASP A 23 -82.45 11.08 -12.35
C ASP A 23 -81.12 11.84 -12.49
N ALA A 24 -81.18 13.18 -12.46
CA ALA A 24 -80.00 14.02 -12.44
C ALA A 24 -79.15 13.79 -11.18
N GLN A 25 -79.79 13.62 -10.02
CA GLN A 25 -79.11 13.32 -8.75
C GLN A 25 -78.41 11.96 -8.76
N ALA A 26 -79.06 10.94 -9.36
CA ALA A 26 -78.48 9.61 -9.52
C ALA A 26 -77.26 9.60 -10.45
N VAL A 27 -77.33 10.32 -11.58
CA VAL A 27 -76.19 10.47 -12.51
C VAL A 27 -75.03 11.23 -11.85
N GLN A 28 -75.32 12.30 -11.10
CA GLN A 28 -74.31 13.05 -10.36
C GLN A 28 -73.62 12.17 -9.31
N SER A 29 -74.39 11.39 -8.55
CA SER A 29 -73.84 10.48 -7.53
C SER A 29 -72.90 9.44 -8.15
N LYS A 30 -73.32 8.79 -9.23
CA LYS A 30 -72.52 7.80 -9.96
C LYS A 30 -71.22 8.41 -10.51
N THR A 31 -71.31 9.61 -11.06
CA THR A 31 -70.16 10.35 -11.59
C THR A 31 -69.19 10.72 -10.47
N ASN A 32 -69.68 11.25 -9.35
CA ASN A 32 -68.85 11.56 -8.18
C ASN A 32 -68.14 10.30 -7.64
N GLN A 33 -68.84 9.15 -7.61
CA GLN A 33 -68.26 7.89 -7.15
C GLN A 33 -67.17 7.39 -8.12
N ALA A 34 -67.40 7.47 -9.43
CA ALA A 34 -66.40 7.11 -10.45
C ALA A 34 -65.18 8.05 -10.44
N SER A 35 -65.39 9.35 -10.23
CA SER A 35 -64.33 10.34 -10.05
C SER A 35 -63.52 10.05 -8.78
N ALA A 36 -64.17 9.71 -7.66
CA ALA A 36 -63.47 9.34 -6.43
C ALA A 36 -62.60 8.08 -6.59
N VAL A 37 -63.07 7.07 -7.32
CA VAL A 37 -62.26 5.87 -7.66
C VAL A 37 -61.07 6.24 -8.55
N SER A 38 -61.26 7.14 -9.52
CA SER A 38 -60.17 7.60 -10.38
C SER A 38 -59.15 8.42 -9.60
N GLN A 39 -59.60 9.30 -8.70
CA GLN A 39 -58.71 10.06 -7.83
C GLN A 39 -57.87 9.15 -6.94
N LYS A 40 -58.46 8.10 -6.33
CA LYS A 40 -57.69 7.11 -5.56
C LYS A 40 -56.58 6.42 -6.38
N ARG A 41 -56.81 6.13 -7.66
CA ARG A 41 -55.78 5.55 -8.54
C ARG A 41 -54.70 6.56 -8.87
N ILE A 42 -55.07 7.82 -9.09
CA ILE A 42 -54.12 8.92 -9.33
C ILE A 42 -53.25 9.12 -8.09
N ASP A 43 -53.85 9.20 -6.90
CA ASP A 43 -53.15 9.37 -5.63
C ASP A 43 -52.16 8.21 -5.39
N ALA A 44 -52.59 6.97 -5.61
CA ALA A 44 -51.72 5.81 -5.48
C ALA A 44 -50.56 5.80 -6.50
N SER A 45 -50.83 6.24 -7.73
CA SER A 45 -49.78 6.37 -8.75
C SER A 45 -48.80 7.48 -8.42
N ALA A 46 -49.29 8.62 -7.91
CA ALA A 46 -48.45 9.75 -7.52
C ALA A 46 -47.54 9.37 -6.35
N GLU A 47 -48.08 8.70 -5.33
CA GLU A 47 -47.31 8.19 -4.18
C GLU A 47 -46.20 7.23 -4.65
N LYS A 48 -46.52 6.32 -5.57
CA LYS A 48 -45.54 5.38 -6.12
C LYS A 48 -44.46 6.09 -6.92
N SER A 49 -44.80 7.12 -7.70
CA SER A 49 -43.81 7.91 -8.44
C SER A 49 -42.85 8.62 -7.49
N LEU A 50 -43.36 9.26 -6.42
CA LEU A 50 -42.53 9.92 -5.41
C LEU A 50 -41.59 8.93 -4.69
N THR A 51 -42.11 7.74 -4.37
CA THR A 51 -41.31 6.68 -3.75
C THR A 51 -40.17 6.22 -4.65
N LEU A 52 -40.46 5.97 -5.94
CA LEU A 52 -39.45 5.55 -6.91
C LEU A 52 -38.42 6.63 -7.19
N GLU A 53 -38.83 7.90 -7.20
CA GLU A 53 -37.91 9.04 -7.36
C GLU A 53 -36.91 9.09 -6.20
N ALA A 54 -37.38 8.96 -4.96
CA ALA A 54 -36.51 8.89 -3.78
C ALA A 54 -35.57 7.66 -3.82
N GLU A 55 -36.06 6.50 -4.26
CA GLU A 55 -35.22 5.29 -4.41
C GLU A 55 -34.14 5.47 -5.49
N ILE A 56 -34.47 6.12 -6.61
CA ILE A 56 -33.51 6.45 -7.66
C ILE A 56 -32.43 7.39 -7.13
N GLU A 57 -32.80 8.44 -6.39
CA GLU A 57 -31.84 9.38 -5.80
C GLU A 57 -30.89 8.67 -4.83
N GLN A 58 -31.42 7.81 -3.95
CA GLN A 58 -30.62 7.03 -3.02
C GLN A 58 -29.65 6.08 -3.75
N LEU A 59 -30.12 5.35 -4.76
CA LEU A 59 -29.28 4.45 -5.54
C LEU A 59 -28.20 5.20 -6.34
N GLN A 60 -28.50 6.40 -6.84
CA GLN A 60 -27.51 7.25 -7.51
C GLN A 60 -26.39 7.68 -6.55
N GLU A 61 -26.73 8.03 -5.31
CA GLU A 61 -25.74 8.34 -4.28
C GLU A 61 -24.87 7.12 -3.95
N GLU A 62 -25.49 5.95 -3.79
CA GLU A 62 -24.76 4.69 -3.55
C GLU A 62 -23.79 4.37 -4.69
N VAL A 63 -24.23 4.48 -5.95
CA VAL A 63 -23.38 4.28 -7.13
C VAL A 63 -22.23 5.29 -7.17
N SER A 64 -22.48 6.55 -6.82
CA SER A 64 -21.45 7.59 -6.75
C SER A 64 -20.37 7.22 -5.71
N ASN A 65 -20.79 6.82 -4.51
CA ASN A 65 -19.88 6.40 -3.44
C ASN A 65 -19.07 5.16 -3.82
N LEU A 66 -19.72 4.15 -4.40
CA LEU A 66 -19.05 2.94 -4.88
C LEU A 66 -18.04 3.23 -5.99
N LYS A 67 -18.33 4.18 -6.87
CA LYS A 67 -17.41 4.59 -7.94
C LYS A 67 -16.16 5.23 -7.37
N ILE A 68 -16.30 6.15 -6.41
CA ILE A 68 -15.15 6.77 -5.71
C ILE A 68 -14.30 5.69 -5.03
N TYR A 69 -14.94 4.75 -4.33
CA TYR A 69 -14.23 3.67 -3.64
C TYR A 69 -13.48 2.75 -4.61
N ARG A 70 -14.11 2.38 -5.73
CA ARG A 70 -13.47 1.61 -6.81
C ARG A 70 -12.25 2.35 -7.37
N ASP A 71 -12.37 3.64 -7.63
CA ASP A 71 -11.28 4.45 -8.20
C ASP A 71 -10.09 4.56 -7.22
N HIS A 72 -10.38 4.66 -5.92
CA HIS A 72 -9.38 4.57 -4.87
C HIS A 72 -8.67 3.21 -4.86
N LEU A 73 -9.41 2.10 -4.90
CA LEU A 73 -8.82 0.76 -4.97
C LEU A 73 -7.98 0.55 -6.23
N SER A 74 -8.44 1.04 -7.38
CA SER A 74 -7.68 0.97 -8.63
C SER A 74 -6.34 1.71 -8.51
N SER A 75 -6.34 2.88 -7.87
CA SER A 75 -5.12 3.67 -7.64
C SER A 75 -4.16 2.96 -6.68
N LEU A 76 -4.70 2.29 -5.65
CA LEU A 76 -3.91 1.50 -4.72
C LEU A 76 -3.26 0.30 -5.39
N VAL A 77 -3.99 -0.41 -6.26
CA VAL A 77 -3.45 -1.55 -7.03
C VAL A 77 -2.31 -1.10 -7.96
N GLU A 78 -2.48 0.02 -8.66
CA GLU A 78 -1.42 0.59 -9.49
C GLU A 78 -0.16 0.93 -8.68
N SER A 79 -0.34 1.57 -7.52
CA SER A 79 0.78 1.86 -6.60
C SER A 79 1.50 0.60 -6.14
N GLN A 80 0.77 -0.47 -5.84
CA GLN A 80 1.37 -1.76 -5.44
C GLN A 80 2.15 -2.41 -6.58
N HIS A 81 1.67 -2.33 -7.82
CA HIS A 81 2.42 -2.82 -8.98
C HIS A 81 3.74 -2.07 -9.17
N GLN A 82 3.74 -0.74 -8.98
CA GLN A 82 4.96 0.07 -9.03
C GLN A 82 5.92 -0.30 -7.90
N GLU A 83 5.42 -0.55 -6.69
CA GLU A 83 6.23 -1.00 -5.56
C GLU A 83 6.87 -2.37 -5.83
N VAL A 84 6.12 -3.33 -6.38
CA VAL A 84 6.64 -4.65 -6.77
C VAL A 84 7.77 -4.51 -7.80
N ASN A 85 7.61 -3.66 -8.80
CA ASN A 85 8.66 -3.42 -9.80
C ASN A 85 9.92 -2.85 -9.15
N SER A 86 9.77 -1.84 -8.28
CA SER A 86 10.90 -1.26 -7.56
C SER A 86 11.62 -2.29 -6.67
N LEU A 87 10.87 -3.16 -5.97
CA LEU A 87 11.45 -4.22 -5.16
C LEU A 87 12.21 -5.24 -6.01
N ASN A 88 11.69 -5.61 -7.18
CA ASN A 88 12.38 -6.51 -8.10
C ASN A 88 13.70 -5.92 -8.61
N GLU A 89 13.71 -4.63 -8.98
CA GLU A 89 14.95 -3.93 -9.36
C GLU A 89 15.97 -3.91 -8.23
N GLN A 90 15.52 -3.64 -6.99
CA GLN A 90 16.38 -3.67 -5.81
C GLN A 90 16.96 -5.06 -5.55
N ILE A 91 16.16 -6.13 -5.72
CA ILE A 91 16.63 -7.52 -5.58
C ILE A 91 17.72 -7.83 -6.63
N GLU A 92 17.53 -7.41 -7.87
CA GLU A 92 18.53 -7.62 -8.93
C GLU A 92 19.84 -6.88 -8.63
N GLN A 93 19.76 -5.63 -8.20
CA GLN A 93 20.94 -4.84 -7.80
C GLN A 93 21.68 -5.47 -6.60
N ILE A 94 20.95 -6.00 -5.62
CA ILE A 94 21.54 -6.73 -4.49
C ILE A 94 22.26 -7.98 -4.98
N ALA A 95 21.67 -8.74 -5.91
CA ALA A 95 22.29 -9.93 -6.48
C ALA A 95 23.61 -9.59 -7.20
N GLN A 96 23.62 -8.54 -8.03
CA GLN A 96 24.82 -8.05 -8.70
C GLN A 96 25.90 -7.60 -7.69
N THR A 97 25.50 -6.85 -6.65
CA THR A 97 26.42 -6.40 -5.60
C THR A 97 27.03 -7.59 -4.85
N ARG A 98 26.24 -8.59 -4.48
CA ARG A 98 26.73 -9.81 -3.81
C ARG A 98 27.71 -10.57 -4.68
N GLN A 99 27.46 -10.67 -5.99
CA GLN A 99 28.36 -11.34 -6.93
C GLN A 99 29.76 -10.70 -6.97
N GLY A 100 29.87 -9.38 -6.76
CA GLY A 100 31.17 -8.69 -6.66
C GLY A 100 31.80 -8.75 -5.26
N VAL A 101 30.98 -8.61 -4.20
CA VAL A 101 31.48 -8.52 -2.82
C VAL A 101 32.02 -9.85 -2.30
N VAL A 102 31.41 -10.99 -2.65
CA VAL A 102 31.87 -12.30 -2.17
C VAL A 102 33.29 -12.64 -2.66
N PRO A 103 33.62 -12.55 -3.97
CA PRO A 103 35.00 -12.71 -4.44
C PRO A 103 35.98 -11.76 -3.78
N LEU A 104 35.59 -10.49 -3.58
CA LEU A 104 36.42 -9.51 -2.89
C LEU A 104 36.75 -9.96 -1.46
N MET A 105 35.77 -10.47 -0.71
CA MET A 105 36.00 -11.00 0.64
C MET A 105 37.01 -12.15 0.66
N TYR A 106 36.93 -13.06 -0.31
CA TYR A 106 37.93 -14.13 -0.45
C TYR A 106 39.33 -13.58 -0.77
N HIS A 107 39.44 -12.62 -1.69
CA HIS A 107 40.72 -11.97 -2.01
C HIS A 107 41.30 -11.21 -0.81
N MET A 108 40.46 -10.56 -0.01
CA MET A 108 40.86 -9.90 1.23
C MET A 108 41.38 -10.91 2.26
N LEU A 109 40.69 -12.04 2.42
CA LEU A 109 41.13 -13.09 3.35
C LEU A 109 42.45 -13.75 2.91
N GLU A 110 42.64 -13.98 1.61
CA GLU A 110 43.95 -14.37 1.07
C GLU A 110 45.03 -13.31 1.29
N GLY A 111 44.68 -12.03 1.17
CA GLY A 111 45.55 -10.91 1.48
C GLY A 111 46.05 -10.99 2.93
N LEU A 112 45.15 -11.20 3.89
CA LEU A 112 45.50 -11.40 5.30
C LEU A 112 46.43 -12.60 5.50
N LYS A 113 46.14 -13.74 4.85
CA LYS A 113 47.02 -14.93 4.90
C LYS A 113 48.43 -14.62 4.42
N ARG A 114 48.57 -13.91 3.30
CA ARG A 114 49.87 -13.50 2.74
C ARG A 114 50.62 -12.55 3.67
N ILE A 115 49.93 -11.59 4.28
CA ILE A 115 50.50 -10.67 5.25
C ILE A 115 51.05 -11.46 6.44
N VAL A 116 50.24 -12.30 7.09
CA VAL A 116 50.67 -13.09 8.27
C VAL A 116 51.82 -14.05 7.94
N ALA A 117 51.85 -14.63 6.73
CA ALA A 117 52.90 -15.55 6.32
C ALA A 117 54.25 -14.88 6.01
N SER A 118 54.22 -13.65 5.46
CA SER A 118 55.43 -12.95 4.98
C SER A 118 56.00 -11.96 6.00
N ASP A 119 55.21 -11.61 7.02
CA ASP A 119 55.55 -10.63 8.04
C ASP A 119 56.27 -11.27 9.25
N LYS A 120 56.78 -10.44 10.16
CA LYS A 120 57.44 -10.89 11.40
C LYS A 120 56.52 -11.80 12.22
N PRO A 121 57.05 -12.81 12.95
CA PRO A 121 56.27 -13.82 13.66
C PRO A 121 55.63 -13.32 14.97
N ILE A 122 55.03 -12.13 14.94
CA ILE A 122 54.35 -11.51 16.07
C ILE A 122 53.00 -12.19 16.30
N ARG A 123 52.82 -12.80 17.47
CA ARG A 123 51.58 -13.49 17.89
C ARG A 123 50.99 -14.39 16.79
N LYS A 124 51.87 -15.05 16.03
CA LYS A 124 51.52 -15.79 14.80
C LYS A 124 50.36 -16.76 15.00
N ALA A 125 50.39 -17.56 16.07
CA ALA A 125 49.33 -18.50 16.40
C ALA A 125 47.95 -17.84 16.57
N GLN A 126 47.87 -16.68 17.24
CA GLN A 126 46.60 -15.95 17.42
C GLN A 126 46.08 -15.35 16.11
N ARG A 127 46.99 -14.89 15.24
CA ARG A 127 46.66 -14.35 13.91
C ARG A 127 46.13 -15.46 13.00
N GLU A 128 46.81 -16.61 12.97
CA GLU A 128 46.39 -17.79 12.21
C GLU A 128 45.04 -18.33 12.70
N GLU A 129 44.81 -18.39 14.01
CA GLU A 129 43.51 -18.79 14.57
C GLU A 129 42.38 -17.84 14.15
N ARG A 130 42.63 -16.53 14.14
CA ARG A 130 41.65 -15.53 13.66
C ARG A 130 41.31 -15.75 12.19
N ILE A 131 42.31 -15.97 11.34
CA ILE A 131 42.10 -16.24 9.92
C ILE A 131 41.29 -17.53 9.73
N ALA A 132 41.62 -18.60 10.47
CA ALA A 132 40.88 -19.86 10.40
C ALA A 132 39.39 -19.67 10.79
N LYS A 133 39.11 -18.86 11.82
CA LYS A 133 37.74 -18.50 12.20
C LYS A 133 37.02 -17.69 11.11
N LEU A 134 37.73 -16.81 10.40
CA LEU A 134 37.16 -16.07 9.27
C LEU A 134 36.89 -16.98 8.06
N ASP A 135 37.76 -17.94 7.77
CA ASP A 135 37.52 -18.96 6.73
C ASP A 135 36.25 -19.76 7.02
N ASP A 136 36.08 -20.24 8.26
CA ASP A 136 34.88 -20.95 8.68
C ASP A 136 33.63 -20.07 8.54
N LEU A 137 33.71 -18.81 8.99
CA LEU A 137 32.64 -17.83 8.89
C LEU A 137 32.18 -17.59 7.44
N MET A 138 33.08 -17.67 6.46
CA MET A 138 32.72 -17.45 5.05
C MET A 138 31.72 -18.48 4.52
N THR A 139 31.82 -19.74 4.99
CA THR A 139 30.96 -20.85 4.54
C THR A 139 29.60 -20.91 5.25
N ARG A 140 29.46 -20.18 6.36
CA ARG A 140 28.23 -20.16 7.16
C ARG A 140 27.08 -19.44 6.45
N ALA A 141 25.95 -20.12 6.29
CA ALA A 141 24.75 -19.56 5.65
C ALA A 141 23.89 -18.72 6.60
N ASP A 142 24.03 -18.92 7.91
CA ASP A 142 23.26 -18.23 8.95
C ASP A 142 23.81 -16.83 9.27
N VAL A 143 24.93 -16.44 8.68
CA VAL A 143 25.57 -15.14 8.87
C VAL A 143 25.41 -14.30 7.61
N ALA A 144 24.88 -13.09 7.76
CA ALA A 144 24.72 -12.15 6.65
C ALA A 144 26.08 -11.72 6.07
N ASP A 145 26.15 -11.57 4.73
CA ASP A 145 27.38 -11.18 4.03
C ASP A 145 27.96 -9.85 4.54
N ALA A 146 27.11 -8.91 4.95
CA ALA A 146 27.54 -7.65 5.55
C ALA A 146 28.32 -7.84 6.87
N GLU A 147 27.91 -8.81 7.69
CA GLU A 147 28.61 -9.14 8.94
C GLU A 147 29.95 -9.84 8.65
N LYS A 148 29.99 -10.74 7.65
CA LYS A 148 31.25 -11.36 7.20
C LYS A 148 32.25 -10.30 6.73
N PHE A 149 31.80 -9.36 5.90
CA PHE A 149 32.62 -8.25 5.42
C PHE A 149 33.14 -7.37 6.57
N ARG A 150 32.27 -7.02 7.52
CA ARG A 150 32.64 -6.25 8.71
C ARG A 150 33.73 -6.95 9.53
N ARG A 151 33.62 -8.26 9.75
CA ARG A 151 34.60 -9.07 10.51
C ARG A 151 35.96 -9.12 9.81
N ILE A 152 35.98 -9.20 8.48
CA ILE A 152 37.22 -9.15 7.70
C ILE A 152 37.88 -7.78 7.86
N LEU A 153 37.13 -6.68 7.75
CA LEU A 153 37.66 -5.33 7.97
C LEU A 153 38.20 -5.14 9.39
N GLU A 154 37.50 -5.65 10.40
CA GLU A 154 37.95 -5.65 11.79
C GLU A 154 39.29 -6.37 11.95
N ALA A 155 39.48 -7.51 11.27
CA ALA A 155 40.76 -8.19 11.25
C ALA A 155 41.86 -7.34 10.61
N TYR A 156 41.61 -6.70 9.46
CA TYR A 156 42.56 -5.76 8.85
C TYR A 156 42.93 -4.60 9.78
N GLN A 157 41.97 -4.04 10.50
CA GLN A 157 42.22 -2.99 11.48
C GLN A 157 43.13 -3.49 12.60
N ILE A 158 42.92 -4.71 13.10
CA ILE A 158 43.79 -5.32 14.10
C ILE A 158 45.20 -5.57 13.55
N GLU A 159 45.33 -5.99 12.29
CA GLU A 159 46.64 -6.16 11.64
C GLU A 159 47.39 -4.82 11.53
N MET A 160 46.69 -3.74 11.18
CA MET A 160 47.27 -2.39 11.15
C MET A 160 47.66 -1.89 12.55
N ASP A 161 46.88 -2.24 13.57
CA ASP A 161 47.18 -1.93 14.97
C ASP A 161 48.48 -2.61 15.44
N TYR A 162 48.79 -3.84 14.98
CA TYR A 162 50.08 -4.47 15.28
C TYR A 162 51.27 -3.73 14.66
N GLY A 163 51.09 -3.11 13.49
CA GLY A 163 52.14 -2.32 12.84
C GLY A 163 52.33 -0.92 13.42
N THR A 164 51.30 -0.35 14.05
CA THR A 164 51.33 1.03 14.56
C THR A 164 51.55 1.11 16.07
N LYS A 165 51.04 0.15 16.84
CA LYS A 165 51.31 0.05 18.28
C LYS A 165 52.59 -0.75 18.47
N LEU A 166 53.68 -0.06 18.79
CA LEU A 166 54.91 -0.65 19.35
C LEU A 166 54.58 -1.33 20.69
N GLY A 167 53.97 -2.51 20.62
CA GLY A 167 53.67 -3.36 21.76
C GLY A 167 54.78 -4.36 21.95
N ILE A 168 55.66 -4.09 22.92
CA ILE A 168 56.67 -5.07 23.36
C ILE A 168 55.91 -6.32 23.81
N TYR A 169 56.23 -7.48 23.24
CA TYR A 169 55.65 -8.74 23.68
C TYR A 169 56.75 -9.76 23.98
N GLN A 170 56.52 -10.52 25.04
CA GLN A 170 57.43 -11.57 25.47
C GLN A 170 57.26 -12.79 24.57
N GLY A 171 58.29 -13.08 23.78
CA GLY A 171 58.40 -14.26 22.95
C GLY A 171 59.49 -15.19 23.47
N LYS A 172 59.25 -16.50 23.47
CA LYS A 172 60.32 -17.47 23.73
C LYS A 172 61.09 -17.67 22.43
N ILE A 173 62.32 -17.17 22.38
CA ILE A 173 63.23 -17.42 21.24
C ILE A 173 64.00 -18.70 21.55
N ASN A 174 63.96 -19.65 20.62
CA ASN A 174 64.83 -20.82 20.68
C ASN A 174 66.17 -20.44 20.05
N LEU A 175 67.23 -20.43 20.85
CA LEU A 175 68.61 -20.38 20.35
C LEU A 175 69.10 -21.82 20.13
N ASP A 176 70.00 -22.04 19.16
CA ASP A 176 70.53 -23.36 18.85
C ASP A 176 71.14 -24.01 20.10
N ALA A 177 70.79 -25.29 20.29
CA ALA A 177 71.04 -26.13 21.47
C ALA A 177 70.23 -25.79 22.74
N ASN A 178 68.91 -26.01 22.64
CA ASN A 178 68.01 -26.36 23.76
C ASN A 178 67.79 -25.33 24.89
N GLU A 179 68.24 -24.08 24.72
CA GLU A 179 67.92 -22.99 25.64
C GLU A 179 66.73 -22.16 25.11
N LYS A 180 65.66 -22.10 25.93
CA LYS A 180 64.50 -21.22 25.71
C LYS A 180 64.71 -19.96 26.53
N VAL A 181 65.05 -18.86 25.88
CA VAL A 181 65.17 -17.56 26.56
C VAL A 181 63.87 -16.79 26.36
N GLU A 182 63.29 -16.30 27.45
CA GLU A 182 62.23 -15.30 27.39
C GLU A 182 62.86 -13.99 26.95
N ALA A 183 62.55 -13.57 25.73
CA ALA A 183 63.05 -12.34 25.15
C ALA A 183 61.89 -11.39 24.87
N ASP A 184 62.08 -10.12 25.24
CA ASP A 184 61.21 -9.05 24.79
C ASP A 184 61.49 -8.82 23.30
N VAL A 185 60.52 -9.17 22.45
CA VAL A 185 60.62 -9.01 21.00
C VAL A 185 59.91 -7.72 20.59
N LEU A 186 60.64 -6.87 19.86
CA LEU A 186 60.15 -5.63 19.24
C LEU A 186 59.52 -5.90 17.87
#